data_AF-A0A1V6CLG4-F1
#
_entry.id   AF-A0A1V6CLG4-F1
#
_cell.length_a   1.000
_cell.length_b   1.000
_cell.length_c   1.000
_cell.angle_alpha   90.00
_cell.angle_beta   90.00
_cell.angle_gamma   90.00
#
_symmetry.space_group_name_H-M   'P 1'
#
loop_
_entity.id
_entity.type
_entity.pdbx_description
1 polymer ?
#
loop_
_entity_poly.entity_id
_entity_poly.type
_entity_poly.pdbx_seq_one_letter_code
_entity_poly.pdbx_strand_id
1 'polypeptide(L)'
;MNPLNDNDQDKTFTPLIEAEQDGTDCERRGRRKRRAERSLELIANFRDGYAKDWYFAVGEWFKDQLDIKYTVRKEDDKRVMRWTQGIYYCFDEGHVIYDARVQRLPTWADMIKHIKIACTIIRATPNTINENKQFILGQVNFQLDQPREDRTGLELIGHYNLSQSEFVNFLRTGMLHGQHVTQRLRRRK
;
A
#
# COMPACT_ATOMS: atom_id res chain seq x y z
N MET A 1 -47.14 26.42 5.52
CA MET A 1 -47.84 25.76 6.64
C MET A 1 -48.75 24.70 6.04
N ASN A 2 -48.37 23.42 6.12
CA ASN A 2 -49.17 22.28 5.69
C ASN A 2 -49.47 21.42 6.92
N PRO A 3 -50.69 20.87 7.06
CA PRO A 3 -51.08 20.16 8.27
C PRO A 3 -50.60 18.71 8.29
N LEU A 4 -50.30 18.28 9.51
CA LEU A 4 -50.02 16.92 9.96
C LEU A 4 -51.24 16.01 9.70
N ASN A 5 -50.98 14.76 9.35
CA ASN A 5 -51.98 13.69 9.38
C ASN A 5 -51.39 12.54 10.20
N ASP A 6 -51.77 12.52 11.49
CA ASP A 6 -51.61 11.40 12.41
C ASP A 6 -52.72 10.38 12.13
N ASN A 7 -52.35 9.10 12.05
CA ASN A 7 -53.28 8.01 12.33
C ASN A 7 -52.49 6.79 12.80
N ASP A 8 -52.34 6.73 14.12
CA ASP A 8 -52.20 5.50 14.89
C ASP A 8 -53.44 4.63 14.69
N GLN A 9 -53.27 3.33 14.43
CA GLN A 9 -54.02 2.30 15.15
C GLN A 9 -53.19 1.03 15.33
N ASP A 10 -52.92 0.79 16.61
CA ASP A 10 -52.33 -0.37 17.24
C ASP A 10 -53.35 -1.53 17.28
N LYS A 11 -52.92 -2.76 16.97
CA LYS A 11 -53.66 -4.00 17.30
C LYS A 11 -52.69 -5.12 17.63
N THR A 12 -52.50 -5.32 18.92
CA THR A 12 -51.91 -6.51 19.55
C THR A 12 -52.89 -7.70 19.52
N PHE A 13 -52.44 -8.91 19.16
CA PHE A 13 -52.71 -10.17 19.88
C PHE A 13 -51.93 -11.36 19.27
N THR A 14 -51.03 -11.96 20.06
CA THR A 14 -50.48 -13.34 19.96
C THR A 14 -51.37 -14.27 20.82
N PRO A 15 -51.37 -15.65 20.73
CA PRO A 15 -50.16 -16.49 20.63
C PRO A 15 -50.25 -17.95 20.04
N LEU A 16 -49.07 -18.56 19.90
CA LEU A 16 -48.62 -19.94 20.21
C LEU A 16 -48.95 -21.20 19.34
N ILE A 17 -47.84 -21.84 18.91
CA ILE A 17 -47.50 -23.28 18.70
C ILE A 17 -48.10 -24.00 17.48
N GLU A 18 -47.23 -24.43 16.55
CA GLU A 18 -46.87 -25.85 16.35
C GLU A 18 -45.57 -25.98 15.55
N ALA A 19 -44.76 -26.94 15.99
CA ALA A 19 -43.46 -27.25 15.46
C ALA A 19 -43.60 -28.26 14.33
N GLU A 20 -43.00 -27.99 13.17
CA GLU A 20 -42.58 -29.04 12.26
C GLU A 20 -41.12 -28.83 11.87
N GLN A 21 -40.33 -29.82 12.24
CA GLN A 21 -38.96 -30.04 11.84
C GLN A 21 -38.98 -30.64 10.44
N ASP A 22 -38.35 -29.95 9.48
CA ASP A 22 -37.69 -30.57 8.34
C ASP A 22 -36.55 -29.61 7.97
N GLY A 23 -35.28 -29.95 8.21
CA GLY A 23 -34.67 -31.09 7.54
C GLY A 23 -34.03 -30.60 6.25
N THR A 24 -32.99 -29.77 6.34
CA THR A 24 -31.82 -29.88 5.46
C THR A 24 -30.68 -29.06 6.05
N ASP A 25 -29.81 -29.83 6.71
CA ASP A 25 -28.44 -29.54 7.04
C ASP A 25 -27.67 -29.12 5.77
N CYS A 26 -27.80 -27.85 5.40
CA CYS A 26 -26.85 -27.22 4.49
C CYS A 26 -25.65 -26.79 5.34
N GLU A 27 -24.76 -27.76 5.63
CA GLU A 27 -23.35 -27.49 5.87
C GLU A 27 -22.79 -26.67 4.69
N ARG A 28 -23.04 -25.34 4.71
CA ARG A 28 -22.21 -24.39 3.99
C ARG A 28 -20.91 -24.30 4.77
N ARG A 29 -20.10 -25.35 4.67
CA ARG A 29 -18.63 -25.24 4.72
C ARG A 29 -18.21 -24.47 3.47
N GLY A 30 -18.61 -23.20 3.42
CA GLY A 30 -18.00 -22.22 2.53
C GLY A 30 -16.53 -22.25 2.87
N ARG A 31 -15.75 -22.93 2.03
CA ARG A 31 -14.30 -23.03 2.12
C ARG A 31 -13.82 -21.59 2.12
N ARG A 32 -13.63 -20.99 3.31
CA ARG A 32 -13.10 -19.63 3.46
C ARG A 32 -11.86 -19.59 2.57
N LYS A 33 -11.87 -18.76 1.51
CA LYS A 33 -10.70 -18.57 0.65
C LYS A 33 -9.53 -18.33 1.60
N ARG A 34 -8.61 -19.29 1.70
CA ARG A 34 -7.42 -19.17 2.55
C ARG A 34 -6.69 -17.93 2.03
N ARG A 35 -6.80 -16.82 2.76
CA ARG A 35 -6.03 -15.62 2.47
C ARG A 35 -4.56 -16.01 2.55
N ALA A 36 -3.75 -15.46 1.66
CA ALA A 36 -2.30 -15.64 1.75
C ALA A 36 -1.83 -15.30 3.16
N GLU A 37 -0.98 -16.16 3.72
CA GLU A 37 -0.46 -15.96 5.05
C GLU A 37 0.44 -14.72 5.05
N ARG A 38 0.20 -13.80 5.98
CA ARG A 38 1.02 -12.60 6.15
C ARG A 38 2.22 -12.94 7.03
N SER A 39 3.40 -12.44 6.71
CA SER A 39 4.63 -12.60 7.50
C SER A 39 4.64 -11.69 8.73
N LEU A 40 5.37 -12.09 9.77
CA LEU A 40 5.75 -11.24 10.91
C LEU A 40 7.03 -10.45 10.63
N GLU A 41 7.80 -10.87 9.64
CA GLU A 41 8.99 -10.15 9.17
C GLU A 41 8.56 -9.01 8.24
N LEU A 42 8.80 -7.78 8.68
CA LEU A 42 8.47 -6.58 7.93
C LEU A 42 9.60 -6.24 6.96
N ILE A 43 9.25 -5.86 5.72
CA ILE A 43 10.26 -5.41 4.75
C ILE A 43 10.85 -4.03 5.10
N ALA A 44 10.09 -3.24 5.86
CA ALA A 44 10.46 -1.89 6.27
C ALA A 44 10.30 -1.73 7.80
N ASN A 45 11.35 -1.25 8.44
CA ASN A 45 11.30 -0.76 9.82
C ASN A 45 11.25 0.76 9.77
N PHE A 46 10.16 1.36 10.25
CA PHE A 46 10.01 2.82 10.22
C PHE A 46 10.63 3.45 11.47
N ARG A 47 11.48 4.46 11.26
CA ARG A 47 12.09 5.27 12.31
C ARG A 47 12.00 6.74 11.91
N ASP A 48 11.53 7.57 12.82
CA ASP A 48 11.29 9.00 12.59
C ASP A 48 10.41 9.22 11.33
N GLY A 49 9.35 8.40 11.19
CA GLY A 49 8.38 8.52 10.09
C GLY A 49 8.82 7.98 8.73
N TYR A 50 10.04 7.43 8.58
CA TYR A 50 10.56 6.91 7.30
C TYR A 50 11.15 5.50 7.44
N ALA A 51 11.15 4.74 6.35
CA ALA A 51 11.81 3.44 6.28
C ALA A 51 13.32 3.59 6.57
N LYS A 52 13.78 2.90 7.62
CA LYS A 52 15.17 2.89 8.05
C LYS A 52 16.01 2.12 7.03
N ASP A 53 17.21 2.64 6.75
CA ASP A 53 18.20 2.01 5.87
C ASP A 53 17.75 1.81 4.40
N TRP A 54 16.67 2.48 3.99
CA TRP A 54 16.25 2.56 2.59
C TRP A 54 16.87 3.76 1.90
N TYR A 55 17.17 3.61 0.61
CA TYR A 55 17.73 4.65 -0.24
C TYR A 55 16.73 5.80 -0.47
N PHE A 56 15.48 5.47 -0.77
CA PHE A 56 14.39 6.44 -0.84
C PHE A 56 13.77 6.70 0.52
N ALA A 57 13.33 7.94 0.76
CA ALA A 57 12.61 8.36 1.95
C ALA A 57 11.13 7.92 1.87
N VAL A 58 10.90 6.61 1.97
CA VAL A 58 9.54 6.03 2.00
C VAL A 58 8.94 6.24 3.38
N GLY A 59 7.93 7.10 3.48
CA GLY A 59 7.26 7.44 4.73
C GLY A 59 6.31 6.37 5.25
N GLU A 60 5.94 6.46 6.54
CA GLU A 60 4.97 5.57 7.18
C GLU A 60 3.59 5.55 6.51
N TRP A 61 3.22 6.63 5.82
CA TRP A 61 1.98 6.70 5.05
C TRP A 61 1.95 5.73 3.86
N PHE A 62 3.09 5.15 3.46
CA PHE A 62 3.15 4.08 2.46
C PHE A 62 2.95 2.67 3.04
N LYS A 63 2.63 2.52 4.35
CA LYS A 63 2.41 1.20 4.96
C LYS A 63 1.34 0.40 4.22
N ASP A 64 0.25 1.02 3.77
CA ASP A 64 -0.80 0.33 3.03
C ASP A 64 -0.34 -0.12 1.63
N GLN A 65 0.39 0.73 0.91
CA GLN A 65 0.98 0.41 -0.40
C GLN A 65 2.03 -0.71 -0.29
N LEU A 66 2.74 -0.78 0.83
CA LEU A 66 3.66 -1.86 1.18
C LEU A 66 2.94 -3.08 1.79
N ASP A 67 1.62 -3.07 1.91
CA ASP A 67 0.81 -4.10 2.56
C ASP A 67 1.30 -4.46 3.98
N ILE A 68 1.68 -3.44 4.77
CA ILE A 68 2.02 -3.54 6.20
C ILE A 68 0.78 -3.16 7.01
N LYS A 69 0.27 -4.10 7.81
CA LYS A 69 -0.98 -3.91 8.57
C LYS A 69 -0.85 -4.40 10.00
N TYR A 70 -1.50 -3.69 10.92
CA TYR A 70 -1.65 -4.11 12.30
C TYR A 70 -2.83 -5.07 12.41
N THR A 71 -2.57 -6.36 12.61
CA THR A 71 -3.60 -7.42 12.57
C THR A 71 -3.57 -8.29 13.82
N VAL A 72 -4.72 -8.88 14.15
CA VAL A 72 -4.84 -9.82 15.28
C VAL A 72 -4.17 -11.15 14.91
N ARG A 73 -3.30 -11.64 15.78
CA ARG A 73 -2.71 -12.98 15.75
C ARG A 73 -3.08 -13.75 17.00
N LYS A 74 -3.05 -15.08 16.89
CA LYS A 74 -3.26 -16.00 18.00
C LYS A 74 -1.89 -16.50 18.46
N GLU A 75 -1.45 -16.04 19.63
CA GLU A 75 -0.20 -16.43 20.30
C GLU A 75 -0.61 -16.99 21.68
N ASP A 76 -0.24 -18.23 22.00
CA ASP A 76 -0.55 -18.88 23.30
C ASP A 76 -2.03 -18.79 23.71
N ASP A 77 -2.92 -19.07 22.76
CA ASP A 77 -4.39 -18.97 22.90
C ASP A 77 -4.94 -17.55 23.16
N LYS A 78 -4.07 -16.54 23.19
CA LYS A 78 -4.43 -15.13 23.35
C LYS A 78 -4.42 -14.41 22.01
N ARG A 79 -5.30 -13.40 21.88
CA ARG A 79 -5.33 -12.49 20.73
C ARG A 79 -4.33 -11.36 20.98
N VAL A 80 -3.27 -11.30 20.18
CA VAL A 80 -2.24 -10.27 20.25
C VAL A 80 -2.22 -9.49 18.95
N MET A 81 -2.10 -8.17 19.03
CA MET A 81 -1.98 -7.32 17.85
C MET A 81 -0.52 -7.22 17.41
N ARG A 82 -0.23 -7.52 16.14
CA ARG A 82 1.12 -7.47 15.56
C ARG A 82 1.11 -6.75 14.22
N TRP A 83 2.19 -6.04 13.93
CA TRP A 83 2.47 -5.58 12.58
C TRP A 83 2.82 -6.80 11.72
N THR A 84 2.26 -6.84 10.51
CA THR A 84 2.39 -7.97 9.59
C THR A 84 2.59 -7.49 8.17
N GLN A 85 3.40 -8.20 7.41
CA GLN A 85 3.71 -7.96 6.01
C GLN A 85 2.89 -8.90 5.13
N GLY A 86 2.09 -8.37 4.22
CA GLY A 86 1.50 -9.18 3.17
C GLY A 86 2.27 -9.08 1.85
N ILE A 87 1.73 -9.69 0.80
CA ILE A 87 2.39 -9.78 -0.51
C ILE A 87 1.74 -8.85 -1.56
N TYR A 88 0.72 -8.08 -1.16
CA TYR A 88 -0.13 -7.31 -2.06
C TYR A 88 0.33 -5.86 -2.18
N TYR A 89 1.54 -5.65 -2.68
CA TYR A 89 2.03 -4.30 -2.98
C TYR A 89 1.11 -3.62 -4.00
N CYS A 90 0.75 -2.37 -3.71
CA CYS A 90 -0.20 -1.60 -4.49
C CYS A 90 0.11 -0.12 -4.34
N PHE A 91 1.04 0.42 -5.14
CA PHE A 91 1.22 1.86 -5.23
C PHE A 91 0.19 2.49 -6.15
N ASP A 92 -0.15 3.75 -5.90
CA ASP A 92 -1.11 4.53 -6.68
C ASP A 92 -0.43 5.47 -7.69
N GLU A 93 -1.16 5.80 -8.76
CA GLU A 93 -0.73 6.77 -9.76
C GLU A 93 -0.58 8.17 -9.14
N GLY A 94 0.45 8.91 -9.53
CA GLY A 94 0.74 10.24 -9.02
C GLY A 94 1.53 10.27 -7.69
N HIS A 95 1.79 9.11 -7.06
CA HIS A 95 2.70 9.07 -5.93
C HIS A 95 4.09 9.55 -6.30
N VAL A 96 4.64 10.44 -5.46
CA VAL A 96 6.00 10.95 -5.59
C VAL A 96 6.83 10.56 -4.37
N ILE A 97 8.01 9.99 -4.61
CA ILE A 97 8.93 9.51 -3.57
C ILE A 97 10.31 10.09 -3.85
N TYR A 98 10.92 10.74 -2.86
CA TYR A 98 12.23 11.37 -2.95
C TYR A 98 13.29 10.59 -2.17
N ASP A 99 14.58 10.83 -2.42
CA ASP A 99 15.67 10.31 -1.59
C ASP A 99 15.87 11.08 -0.27
N ALA A 100 15.50 12.35 -0.25
CA ALA A 100 15.66 13.20 0.93
C ALA A 100 14.57 12.91 1.98
N ARG A 101 15.00 12.74 3.24
CA ARG A 101 14.09 12.68 4.40
C ARG A 101 13.77 14.10 4.82
N VAL A 102 12.56 14.56 4.52
CA VAL A 102 12.19 15.95 4.73
C VAL A 102 10.99 16.00 5.67
N GLN A 103 11.23 16.06 6.97
CA GLN A 103 10.12 16.08 7.93
C GLN A 103 9.44 17.46 8.03
N ARG A 104 10.16 18.56 7.76
CA ARG A 104 9.70 19.93 8.13
C ARG A 104 10.35 21.05 7.30
N LEU A 105 10.43 20.93 5.98
CA LEU A 105 10.79 22.11 5.18
C LEU A 105 9.53 22.93 4.86
N PRO A 106 9.59 24.27 5.03
CA PRO A 106 8.41 25.13 4.92
C PRO A 106 7.97 25.34 3.46
N THR A 107 8.87 25.17 2.50
CA THR A 107 8.60 25.41 1.08
C THR A 107 9.17 24.32 0.18
N TRP A 108 8.54 24.15 -0.99
CA TRP A 108 9.05 23.30 -2.06
C TRP A 108 10.45 23.73 -2.53
N ALA A 109 10.69 25.05 -2.60
CA ALA A 109 11.96 25.63 -3.01
C ALA A 109 13.11 25.27 -2.04
N ASP A 110 12.82 25.05 -0.76
CA ASP A 110 13.81 24.54 0.17
C ASP A 110 14.00 23.03 -0.01
N MET A 111 12.92 22.29 -0.25
CA MET A 111 12.98 20.84 -0.42
C MET A 111 13.82 20.41 -1.62
N ILE A 112 13.68 21.07 -2.76
CA ILE A 112 14.39 20.72 -3.99
C ILE A 112 15.92 20.87 -3.89
N LYS A 113 16.41 21.66 -2.93
CA LYS A 113 17.84 21.79 -2.62
C LYS A 113 18.42 20.53 -2.00
N HIS A 114 17.59 19.73 -1.31
CA HIS A 114 18.01 18.51 -0.62
C HIS A 114 17.74 17.23 -1.42
N ILE A 115 16.77 17.27 -2.32
CA ILE A 115 16.49 16.16 -3.24
C ILE A 115 17.71 15.96 -4.16
N LYS A 116 18.07 14.71 -4.41
CA LYS A 116 18.99 14.32 -5.49
C LYS A 116 18.24 13.59 -6.59
N ILE A 117 17.20 12.84 -6.22
CA ILE A 117 16.35 12.13 -7.15
C ILE A 117 14.91 12.07 -6.64
N ALA A 118 13.99 12.24 -7.57
CA ALA A 118 12.56 12.06 -7.38
C ALA A 118 12.09 10.90 -8.25
N CYS A 119 11.17 10.11 -7.71
CA CYS A 119 10.48 9.03 -8.40
C CYS A 119 9.00 9.37 -8.43
N THR A 120 8.41 9.48 -9.62
CA THR A 120 6.97 9.74 -9.79
C THR A 120 6.33 8.55 -10.47
N ILE A 121 5.34 7.94 -9.81
CA ILE A 121 4.59 6.81 -10.34
C ILE A 121 3.59 7.32 -11.36
N ILE A 122 3.72 6.86 -12.60
CA ILE A 122 2.85 7.23 -13.71
C ILE A 122 1.64 6.28 -13.73
N ARG A 123 1.90 4.97 -13.66
CA ARG A 123 0.87 3.92 -13.65
C ARG A 123 1.30 2.76 -12.79
N ALA A 124 0.38 2.12 -12.10
CA ALA A 124 0.68 0.92 -11.32
C ALA A 124 -0.47 -0.09 -11.36
N THR A 125 -0.13 -1.36 -11.41
CA THR A 125 -1.05 -2.48 -11.19
C THR A 125 -0.64 -3.22 -9.92
N PRO A 126 -1.58 -3.61 -9.05
CA PRO A 126 -1.25 -4.29 -7.80
C PRO A 126 -0.81 -5.74 -8.05
N ASN A 127 -0.09 -6.30 -7.09
CA ASN A 127 0.05 -7.75 -6.99
C ASN A 127 -1.33 -8.37 -6.73
N THR A 128 -1.67 -9.45 -7.43
CA THR A 128 -2.98 -10.11 -7.27
C THR A 128 -2.83 -11.63 -7.25
N ILE A 129 -3.90 -12.31 -6.84
CA ILE A 129 -4.02 -13.76 -6.98
C ILE A 129 -5.19 -14.02 -7.92
N ASN A 130 -4.95 -14.75 -9.01
CA ASN A 130 -5.99 -15.09 -9.96
C ASN A 130 -6.92 -16.19 -9.44
N GLU A 131 -7.93 -16.55 -10.24
CA GLU A 131 -8.90 -17.61 -9.91
C GLU A 131 -8.22 -18.97 -9.69
N ASN A 132 -7.10 -19.21 -10.37
CA ASN A 132 -6.27 -20.41 -10.26
C ASN A 132 -5.33 -20.40 -9.05
N LYS A 133 -5.44 -19.41 -8.15
CA LYS A 133 -4.56 -19.19 -6.99
C LYS A 133 -3.10 -18.96 -7.34
N GLN A 134 -2.81 -18.60 -8.59
CA GLN A 134 -1.47 -18.21 -9.01
C GLN A 134 -1.25 -16.74 -8.66
N PHE A 135 -0.07 -16.46 -8.13
CA PHE A 135 0.35 -15.11 -7.81
C PHE A 135 0.77 -14.39 -9.10
N ILE A 136 0.14 -13.25 -9.37
CA ILE A 136 0.44 -12.39 -10.50
C ILE A 136 1.13 -11.14 -9.97
N LEU A 137 2.34 -10.90 -10.48
CA LEU A 137 3.11 -9.71 -10.17
C LEU A 137 2.51 -8.49 -10.87
N GLY A 138 2.16 -7.49 -10.06
CA GLY A 138 1.82 -6.17 -10.55
C GLY A 138 3.03 -5.47 -11.16
N GLN A 139 2.78 -4.42 -11.93
CA GLN A 139 3.79 -3.62 -12.62
C GLN A 139 3.72 -2.16 -12.15
N VAL A 140 4.85 -1.47 -12.17
CA VAL A 140 4.97 -0.05 -11.82
C VAL A 140 5.71 0.65 -12.94
N ASN A 141 5.00 1.54 -13.64
CA ASN A 141 5.57 2.47 -14.59
C ASN A 141 5.83 3.79 -13.86
N PHE A 142 7.07 4.24 -13.86
CA PHE A 142 7.48 5.45 -13.16
C PHE A 142 8.49 6.24 -13.98
N GLN A 143 8.62 7.52 -13.67
CA GLN A 143 9.71 8.36 -14.14
C GLN A 143 10.66 8.69 -12.99
N LEU A 144 11.92 8.90 -13.35
CA LEU A 144 12.91 9.45 -12.46
C LEU A 144 13.27 10.85 -12.91
N ASP A 145 13.27 11.78 -11.96
CA ASP A 145 13.62 13.17 -12.18
C ASP A 145 14.77 13.57 -11.25
N GLN A 146 15.67 14.44 -11.70
CA GLN A 146 16.69 15.07 -10.86
C GLN A 146 16.46 16.57 -10.78
N PRO A 147 16.90 17.26 -9.72
CA PRO A 147 16.95 18.71 -9.73
C PRO A 147 17.87 19.23 -10.83
N ARG A 148 17.42 20.28 -11.51
CA ARG A 148 18.26 21.08 -12.41
C ARG A 148 19.45 21.69 -11.68
N GLU A 149 20.45 22.11 -12.45
CA GLU A 149 21.67 22.74 -11.91
C GLU A 149 21.38 24.01 -11.09
N ASP A 150 20.38 24.79 -11.50
CA ASP A 150 19.90 25.99 -10.80
C ASP A 150 18.99 25.70 -9.60
N ARG A 151 18.63 24.43 -9.35
CA ARG A 151 17.71 23.98 -8.29
C ARG A 151 16.32 24.65 -8.34
N THR A 152 15.87 25.14 -9.50
CA THR A 152 14.54 25.76 -9.62
C THR A 152 13.44 24.77 -10.00
N GLY A 153 13.82 23.61 -10.54
CA GLY A 153 12.89 22.59 -10.99
C GLY A 153 13.53 21.21 -11.12
N LEU A 154 12.71 20.25 -11.52
CA LEU A 154 13.14 18.89 -11.82
C LEU A 154 13.28 18.71 -13.34
N GLU A 155 14.20 17.86 -13.75
CA GLU A 155 14.41 17.42 -15.13
C GLU A 155 14.32 15.90 -15.23
N LEU A 156 13.62 15.43 -16.27
CA LEU A 156 13.38 14.02 -16.51
C LEU A 156 14.68 13.30 -16.90
N ILE A 157 15.03 12.26 -16.14
CA ILE A 157 16.17 11.38 -16.43
C ILE A 157 15.74 10.26 -17.39
N GLY A 158 14.55 9.69 -17.16
CA GLY A 158 13.99 8.62 -17.96
C GLY A 158 12.76 7.94 -17.36
N HIS A 159 12.15 7.08 -18.16
CA HIS A 159 11.01 6.24 -17.78
C HIS A 159 11.44 4.80 -17.57
N TYR A 160 10.80 4.14 -16.60
CA TYR A 160 11.12 2.78 -16.19
C TYR A 160 9.83 2.00 -15.92
N ASN A 161 9.91 0.69 -16.13
CA ASN A 161 8.86 -0.26 -15.80
C ASN A 161 9.49 -1.43 -15.05
N LEU A 162 8.97 -1.75 -13.87
CA LEU A 162 9.42 -2.83 -13.01
C LEU A 162 8.22 -3.58 -12.44
N SER A 163 8.40 -4.83 -12.02
CA SER A 163 7.39 -5.44 -11.14
C SER A 163 7.30 -4.71 -9.81
N GLN A 164 6.17 -4.83 -9.10
CA GLN A 164 5.99 -4.24 -7.76
C GLN A 164 7.12 -4.61 -6.79
N SER A 165 7.54 -5.88 -6.79
CA SER A 165 8.62 -6.37 -5.93
C SER A 165 9.98 -5.77 -6.30
N GLU A 166 10.27 -5.66 -7.59
CA GLU A 166 11.50 -5.01 -8.07
C GLU A 166 11.49 -3.51 -7.77
N PHE A 167 10.34 -2.85 -7.89
CA PHE A 167 10.17 -1.45 -7.54
C PHE A 167 10.42 -1.20 -6.05
N VAL A 168 9.86 -2.03 -5.16
CA VAL A 168 10.16 -1.95 -3.72
C VAL A 168 11.65 -2.18 -3.45
N ASN A 169 12.28 -3.13 -4.12
CA ASN A 169 13.73 -3.34 -3.98
C ASN A 169 14.54 -2.15 -4.51
N PHE A 170 14.10 -1.50 -5.59
CA PHE A 170 14.67 -0.25 -6.09
C PHE A 170 14.55 0.87 -5.05
N LEU A 171 13.38 1.05 -4.42
CA LEU A 171 13.20 2.03 -3.35
C LEU A 171 14.14 1.78 -2.17
N ARG A 172 14.35 0.51 -1.82
CA ARG A 172 15.26 0.12 -0.74
C ARG A 172 16.73 0.36 -1.08
N THR A 173 17.16 0.04 -2.30
CA THR A 173 18.59 -0.06 -2.64
C THR A 173 19.12 1.06 -3.52
N GLY A 174 18.26 1.80 -4.22
CA GLY A 174 18.66 2.76 -5.26
C GLY A 174 19.22 2.12 -6.53
N MET A 175 19.11 0.79 -6.66
CA MET A 175 19.68 0.01 -7.77
C MET A 175 18.63 -0.28 -8.85
N LEU A 176 18.95 0.04 -10.10
CA LEU A 176 18.11 -0.22 -11.26
C LEU A 176 18.91 -1.03 -12.28
N HIS A 177 18.46 -2.25 -12.59
CA HIS A 177 19.16 -3.22 -13.45
C HIS A 177 20.64 -3.43 -13.06
N GLY A 178 20.93 -3.55 -11.77
CA GLY A 178 22.29 -3.78 -11.25
C GLY A 178 23.20 -2.54 -11.28
N GLN A 179 22.68 -1.36 -11.65
CA GLN A 179 23.42 -0.11 -11.63
C GLN A 179 22.81 0.87 -10.63
N HIS A 180 23.67 1.53 -9.85
CA HIS A 180 23.22 2.56 -8.93
C HIS A 180 22.73 3.78 -9.71
N VAL A 181 21.54 4.28 -9.38
CA VAL A 181 20.86 5.31 -10.17
C VAL A 181 21.70 6.59 -10.33
N THR A 182 22.42 6.98 -9.29
CA THR A 182 23.29 8.17 -9.32
C THR A 182 24.54 8.02 -10.19
N GLN A 183 25.00 6.79 -10.46
CA GLN A 183 26.18 6.57 -11.31
C GLN A 183 25.85 6.82 -12.79
N ARG A 184 24.61 6.56 -13.22
CA ARG A 184 24.14 6.86 -14.58
C ARG A 184 24.10 8.35 -14.88
N LEU A 185 23.83 9.18 -13.86
CA LEU A 185 23.74 10.64 -14.01
C LEU A 185 25.08 11.28 -14.38
N ARG A 186 26.20 10.73 -13.91
CA ARG A 186 27.54 11.27 -14.17
C ARG A 186 28.05 11.05 -15.60
N ARG A 187 27.41 10.16 -16.38
CA ARG A 187 27.88 9.81 -17.75
C ARG A 187 27.19 10.62 -18.87
N ARG A 188 26.28 11.53 -18.52
CA ARG A 188 25.52 12.36 -19.49
C ARG A 188 25.93 13.84 -19.51
N LYS A 189 26.87 14.25 -18.65
CA LYS A 189 27.57 15.55 -18.78
C LYS A 189 28.80 15.36 -19.65
#